data_AF-A0A5S3SDW3-F1
#
_entry.id   AF-A0A5S3SDW3-F1
#
_cell.length_a   1.000
_cell.length_b   1.000
_cell.length_c   1.000
_cell.angle_alpha   90.00
_cell.angle_beta   90.00
_cell.angle_gamma   90.00
#
_symmetry.space_group_name_H-M   'P 1'
#
loop_
_entity.id
_entity.type
_entity.pdbx_description
1 polymer ?
#
loop_
_entity_poly.entity_id
_entity_poly.type
_entity_poly.pdbx_seq_one_letter_code
_entity_poly.pdbx_strand_id
1 'polypeptide(L)'
;MKKALLLIATLVSTSSLASQCDINPNILKANYSVTNTVTHSVKSTAAANNKPVSQSLNLWRNQQQVAHENDVMTELWQHLANNQIRPIRYFNAQQRGIEYQPSEVRGVQNWSAKTQLVDNHLIEKMTLVSTQGKGCDEVKNYTLSENGNDFNLAFFTHSKLVKTFSTSNKKSQTTTLLSLNNVSTDESLISAQFAQWDRFQTTDYADIGDNEGDPFLAKMINLGFIEHSATGFYNQQGEAIQGGHHH
;
A
#
# COMPACT_ATOMS: atom_id res chain seq x y z
N MET A 1 -32.42 0.85 -71.61
CA MET A 1 -32.78 0.34 -70.27
C MET A 1 -31.53 0.34 -69.41
N LYS A 2 -31.36 1.33 -68.52
CA LYS A 2 -30.19 1.47 -67.64
C LYS A 2 -30.45 0.68 -66.35
N LYS A 3 -29.67 -0.38 -66.10
CA LYS A 3 -29.70 -1.13 -64.83
C LYS A 3 -28.81 -0.39 -63.82
N ALA A 4 -29.43 0.20 -62.80
CA ALA A 4 -28.72 0.73 -61.64
C ALA A 4 -28.39 -0.43 -60.68
N LEU A 5 -27.11 -0.64 -60.42
CA LEU A 5 -26.63 -1.62 -59.44
C LEU A 5 -26.43 -0.88 -58.12
N LEU A 6 -27.32 -1.08 -57.16
CA LEU A 6 -27.15 -0.59 -55.78
C LEU A 6 -26.18 -1.53 -55.04
N LEU A 7 -24.98 -1.05 -54.74
CA LEU A 7 -24.09 -1.69 -53.76
C LEU A 7 -24.57 -1.32 -52.35
N ILE A 8 -25.06 -2.31 -51.61
CA ILE A 8 -25.33 -2.21 -50.18
C ILE A 8 -24.01 -2.48 -49.47
N ALA A 9 -23.38 -1.42 -48.96
CA ALA A 9 -22.21 -1.52 -48.11
C ALA A 9 -22.65 -1.91 -46.69
N THR A 10 -22.50 -3.19 -46.34
CA THR A 10 -22.69 -3.69 -44.98
C THR A 10 -21.54 -3.19 -44.10
N LEU A 11 -21.82 -2.23 -43.20
CA LEU A 11 -20.89 -1.86 -42.13
C LEU A 11 -20.75 -3.04 -41.17
N VAL A 12 -19.61 -3.73 -41.24
CA VAL A 12 -19.21 -4.71 -40.22
C VAL A 12 -18.70 -3.91 -39.02
N SER A 13 -19.58 -3.70 -38.04
CA SER A 13 -19.17 -3.17 -36.74
C SER A 13 -18.31 -4.23 -36.05
N THR A 14 -16.99 -4.06 -36.08
CA THR A 14 -16.08 -4.86 -35.26
C THR A 14 -16.25 -4.43 -33.80
N SER A 15 -17.16 -5.08 -33.08
CA SER A 15 -17.24 -4.99 -31.63
C SER A 15 -15.94 -5.55 -31.06
N SER A 16 -15.01 -4.67 -30.69
CA SER A 16 -13.87 -5.06 -29.87
C SER A 16 -14.44 -5.55 -28.54
N LEU A 17 -14.40 -6.85 -28.30
CA LEU A 17 -14.64 -7.43 -26.98
C LEU A 17 -13.58 -6.84 -26.06
N ALA A 18 -13.94 -5.81 -25.27
CA ALA A 18 -13.13 -5.40 -24.15
C ALA A 18 -13.04 -6.63 -23.23
N SER A 19 -11.83 -7.14 -23.00
CA SER A 19 -11.61 -8.22 -22.03
C SER A 19 -12.21 -7.80 -20.70
N GLN A 20 -13.22 -8.53 -20.24
CA GLN A 20 -13.86 -8.28 -18.96
C GLN A 20 -12.80 -8.44 -17.87
N CYS A 21 -12.74 -7.50 -16.93
CA CYS A 21 -11.74 -7.55 -15.86
C CYS A 21 -12.10 -8.60 -14.84
N ASP A 22 -11.36 -9.71 -14.83
CA ASP A 22 -11.50 -10.77 -13.83
C ASP A 22 -10.77 -10.45 -12.51
N ILE A 23 -10.14 -9.27 -12.40
CA ILE A 23 -9.53 -8.81 -11.15
C ILE A 23 -10.60 -8.17 -10.28
N ASN A 24 -10.91 -8.83 -9.15
CA ASN A 24 -11.69 -8.22 -8.08
C ASN A 24 -10.78 -7.30 -7.25
N PRO A 25 -10.96 -5.96 -7.29
CA PRO A 25 -10.10 -5.03 -6.56
C PRO A 25 -10.20 -5.17 -5.03
N ASN A 26 -11.23 -5.85 -4.53
CA ASN A 26 -11.46 -6.07 -3.09
C ASN A 26 -10.87 -7.38 -2.57
N ILE A 27 -10.48 -8.31 -3.45
CA ILE A 27 -9.89 -9.61 -3.08
C ILE A 27 -8.67 -9.84 -3.95
N LEU A 28 -7.50 -9.51 -3.42
CA LEU A 28 -6.21 -9.70 -4.11
C LEU A 28 -5.03 -9.69 -3.14
N LYS A 29 -3.90 -10.19 -3.61
CA LYS A 29 -2.58 -9.99 -3.03
C LYS A 29 -1.70 -9.25 -4.03
N ALA A 30 -1.00 -8.21 -3.60
CA ALA A 30 -0.01 -7.50 -4.40
C ALA A 30 1.33 -7.47 -3.65
N ASN A 31 2.40 -7.91 -4.31
CA ASN A 31 3.76 -7.84 -3.78
C ASN A 31 4.48 -6.63 -4.35
N TYR A 32 5.17 -5.91 -3.49
CA TYR A 32 5.88 -4.68 -3.79
C TYR A 32 7.33 -4.74 -3.32
N SER A 33 8.17 -3.96 -4.01
CA SER A 33 9.49 -3.56 -3.52
C SER A 33 9.47 -2.08 -3.16
N VAL A 34 9.96 -1.76 -1.96
CA VAL A 34 10.18 -0.39 -1.49
C VAL A 34 11.68 -0.15 -1.50
N THR A 35 12.14 0.85 -2.24
CA THR A 35 13.57 1.18 -2.34
C THR A 35 13.81 2.62 -1.91
N ASN A 36 14.78 2.82 -1.02
CA ASN A 36 15.17 4.14 -0.56
C ASN A 36 16.58 4.48 -1.04
N THR A 37 16.74 5.69 -1.56
CA THR A 37 18.02 6.22 -2.03
C THR A 37 18.27 7.59 -1.42
N VAL A 38 19.48 7.78 -0.88
CA VAL A 38 20.00 9.07 -0.41
C VAL A 38 21.09 9.51 -1.38
N THR A 39 20.94 10.66 -2.02
CA THR A 39 21.90 11.13 -3.03
C THR A 39 23.08 11.89 -2.41
N HIS A 40 23.11 12.09 -1.08
CA HIS A 40 24.20 12.79 -0.42
C HIS A 40 25.45 11.91 -0.23
N SER A 41 26.52 12.31 -0.93
CA SER A 41 27.89 12.02 -0.55
C SER A 41 28.23 12.89 0.66
N VAL A 42 28.03 12.39 1.88
CA VAL A 42 28.66 13.04 3.04
C VAL A 42 30.17 12.97 2.77
N LYS A 43 30.86 14.11 2.81
CA LYS A 43 32.32 14.15 3.04
C LYS A 43 32.59 13.57 4.44
N SER A 44 32.38 12.27 4.60
CA SER A 44 32.74 11.50 5.77
C SER A 44 33.91 10.65 5.37
N THR A 45 34.98 10.71 6.15
CA THR A 45 36.28 10.05 5.94
C THR A 45 36.22 8.52 6.12
N ALA A 46 35.06 7.91 5.94
CA ALA A 46 34.88 6.48 5.80
C ALA A 46 33.84 6.23 4.70
N ALA A 47 34.22 5.46 3.69
CA ALA A 47 33.35 5.06 2.58
C ALA A 47 32.13 4.29 3.11
N ALA A 48 31.07 5.02 3.45
CA ALA A 48 29.77 4.45 3.78
C ALA A 48 29.09 4.07 2.46
N ASN A 49 28.84 2.77 2.29
CA ASN A 49 28.19 2.21 1.13
C ASN A 49 26.78 2.80 0.95
N ASN A 50 26.62 3.80 0.07
CA ASN A 50 25.35 4.36 -0.38
C ASN A 50 24.55 3.34 -1.25
N LYS A 51 24.38 2.11 -0.77
CA LYS A 51 23.55 1.11 -1.45
C LYS A 51 22.08 1.37 -1.12
N PRO A 52 21.18 1.33 -2.12
CA PRO A 52 19.75 1.40 -1.86
C PRO A 52 19.32 0.29 -0.89
N VAL A 53 18.57 0.66 0.14
CA VAL A 53 17.93 -0.33 1.01
C VAL A 53 16.60 -0.69 0.36
N SER A 54 16.44 -1.96 0.01
CA SER A 54 15.23 -2.50 -0.59
C SER A 54 14.51 -3.43 0.39
N GLN A 55 13.19 -3.31 0.48
CA GLN A 55 12.35 -4.11 1.37
C GLN A 55 11.12 -4.62 0.63
N SER A 56 10.62 -5.77 1.06
CA SER A 56 9.38 -6.34 0.56
C SER A 56 8.18 -5.71 1.29
N LEU A 57 7.07 -5.55 0.57
CA LEU A 57 5.77 -5.21 1.15
C LEU A 57 4.70 -6.03 0.42
N ASN A 58 3.89 -6.76 1.17
CA ASN A 58 2.70 -7.40 0.64
C ASN A 58 1.47 -6.59 1.07
N LEU A 59 0.64 -6.24 0.08
CA LEU A 59 -0.71 -5.73 0.28
C LEU A 59 -1.68 -6.89 0.07
N TRP A 60 -2.47 -7.18 1.08
CA TRP A 60 -3.52 -8.19 1.04
C TRP A 60 -4.87 -7.51 1.18
N ARG A 61 -5.83 -7.86 0.34
CA ARG A 61 -7.21 -7.37 0.42
C ARG A 61 -8.14 -8.57 0.52
N ASN A 62 -9.03 -8.53 1.50
CA ASN A 62 -10.12 -9.47 1.66
C ASN A 62 -11.37 -8.69 2.10
N GLN A 63 -12.04 -8.09 1.12
CA GLN A 63 -13.26 -7.31 1.30
C GLN A 63 -13.07 -6.13 2.28
N GLN A 64 -13.56 -6.26 3.51
CA GLN A 64 -13.49 -5.24 4.57
C GLN A 64 -12.19 -5.32 5.38
N GLN A 65 -11.30 -6.24 5.05
CA GLN A 65 -9.99 -6.36 5.69
C GLN A 65 -8.88 -6.09 4.67
N VAL A 66 -7.87 -5.34 5.11
CA VAL A 66 -6.67 -5.06 4.32
C VAL A 66 -5.44 -5.25 5.20
N ALA A 67 -4.47 -6.03 4.77
CA ALA A 67 -3.24 -6.21 5.54
C ALA A 67 -2.02 -5.72 4.78
N HIS A 68 -1.13 -5.04 5.49
CA HIS A 68 0.21 -4.67 5.06
C HIS A 68 1.20 -5.57 5.78
N GLU A 69 1.88 -6.44 5.05
CA GLU A 69 2.80 -7.43 5.61
C GLU A 69 4.22 -7.18 5.10
N ASN A 70 5.18 -7.22 6.02
CA ASN A 70 6.60 -7.26 5.73
C ASN A 70 7.24 -8.45 6.48
N ASP A 71 8.57 -8.55 6.40
CA ASP A 71 9.30 -9.68 7.01
C ASP A 71 9.19 -9.76 8.55
N VAL A 72 8.76 -8.69 9.20
CA VAL A 72 8.70 -8.57 10.67
C VAL A 72 7.28 -8.70 11.18
N MET A 73 6.34 -7.97 10.59
CA MET A 73 4.99 -7.80 11.12
C MET A 73 3.93 -7.73 10.00
N THR A 74 2.69 -7.92 10.42
CA THR A 74 1.50 -7.67 9.61
C THR A 74 0.63 -6.64 10.32
N GLU A 75 0.34 -5.52 9.67
CA GLU A 75 -0.68 -4.58 10.14
C GLU A 75 -1.97 -4.83 9.34
N LEU A 76 -2.96 -5.43 9.99
CA LEU A 76 -4.27 -5.70 9.43
C LEU A 76 -5.24 -4.58 9.81
N TRP A 77 -5.87 -3.96 8.83
CA TRP A 77 -6.89 -2.94 8.97
C TRP A 77 -8.27 -3.55 8.70
N GLN A 78 -9.21 -3.33 9.61
CA GLN A 78 -10.62 -3.69 9.43
C GLN A 78 -11.45 -2.43 9.22
N HIS A 79 -12.30 -2.45 8.20
CA HIS A 79 -13.31 -1.43 7.97
C HIS A 79 -14.63 -1.85 8.63
N LEU A 80 -15.05 -1.09 9.63
CA LEU A 80 -16.22 -1.38 10.45
C LEU A 80 -17.49 -0.80 9.81
N ALA A 81 -18.66 -1.31 10.21
CA ALA A 81 -19.96 -0.90 9.67
C ALA A 81 -20.28 0.60 9.86
N ASN A 82 -19.65 1.26 10.83
CA ASN A 82 -19.81 2.69 11.11
C ASN A 82 -18.76 3.57 10.40
N ASN A 83 -18.09 3.05 9.37
CA ASN A 83 -16.99 3.68 8.64
C ASN A 83 -15.73 3.97 9.46
N GLN A 84 -15.64 3.49 10.71
CA GLN A 84 -14.38 3.52 11.44
C GLN A 84 -13.45 2.44 10.92
N ILE A 85 -12.15 2.68 11.08
CA ILE A 85 -11.14 1.66 10.80
C ILE A 85 -10.34 1.38 12.05
N ARG A 86 -9.99 0.11 12.26
CA ARG A 86 -9.15 -0.31 13.37
C ARG A 86 -8.03 -1.23 12.90
N PRO A 87 -6.81 -1.10 13.44
CA PRO A 87 -5.72 -2.00 13.14
C PRO A 87 -5.63 -3.13 14.17
N ILE A 88 -5.10 -4.26 13.70
CA ILE A 88 -4.52 -5.33 14.50
C ILE A 88 -3.09 -5.49 14.02
N ARG A 89 -2.12 -5.44 14.93
CA ARG A 89 -0.70 -5.60 14.60
C ARG A 89 -0.23 -6.98 15.02
N TYR A 90 0.02 -7.85 14.04
CA TYR A 90 0.52 -9.19 14.25
C TYR A 90 2.04 -9.24 14.15
N PHE A 91 2.64 -9.94 15.10
CA PHE A 91 4.07 -10.22 15.16
C PHE A 91 4.29 -11.66 14.71
N ASN A 92 4.62 -11.79 13.42
CA ASN A 92 4.52 -13.05 12.67
C ASN A 92 5.34 -14.19 13.31
N ALA A 93 6.54 -13.88 13.81
CA ALA A 93 7.42 -14.87 14.45
C ALA A 93 6.88 -15.37 15.80
N GLN A 94 6.15 -14.53 16.52
CA GLN A 94 5.60 -14.83 17.85
C GLN A 94 4.19 -15.41 17.77
N GLN A 95 3.51 -15.29 16.62
CA GLN A 95 2.10 -15.65 16.47
C GLN A 95 1.20 -14.95 17.51
N ARG A 96 1.54 -13.70 17.80
CA ARG A 96 0.83 -12.80 18.72
C ARG A 96 0.33 -11.58 17.97
N GLY A 97 -0.76 -10.98 18.44
CA GLY A 97 -1.26 -9.72 17.92
C GLY A 97 -1.63 -8.73 19.01
N ILE A 98 -1.62 -7.45 18.66
CA ILE A 98 -2.17 -6.38 19.49
C ILE A 98 -3.35 -5.75 18.75
N GLU A 99 -4.50 -5.74 19.40
CA GLU A 99 -5.72 -5.13 18.88
C GLU A 99 -5.83 -3.69 19.35
N TYR A 100 -6.17 -2.78 18.44
CA TYR A 100 -6.37 -1.37 18.76
C TYR A 100 -7.82 -0.98 18.48
N GLN A 101 -8.38 -0.12 19.32
CA GLN A 101 -9.62 0.59 19.04
C GLN A 101 -9.38 1.74 18.04
N PRO A 102 -10.39 2.15 17.26
CA PRO A 102 -10.26 3.28 16.34
C PRO A 102 -9.70 4.56 16.98
N SER A 103 -10.05 4.82 18.25
CA SER A 103 -9.61 5.99 19.01
C SER A 103 -8.16 5.94 19.50
N GLU A 104 -7.53 4.76 19.47
CA GLU A 104 -6.16 4.56 19.99
C GLU A 104 -5.10 4.78 18.91
N VAL A 105 -5.53 4.93 17.66
CA VAL A 105 -4.64 5.22 16.53
C VAL A 105 -4.61 6.72 16.30
N ARG A 106 -3.41 7.30 16.34
CA ARG A 106 -3.19 8.72 16.07
C ARG A 106 -3.25 9.04 14.58
N GLY A 107 -3.59 10.28 14.26
CA GLY A 107 -3.63 10.80 12.89
C GLY A 107 -4.87 10.40 12.10
N VAL A 108 -5.08 11.08 10.97
CA VAL A 108 -6.21 10.78 10.07
C VAL A 108 -5.96 9.43 9.40
N GLN A 109 -6.90 8.51 9.57
CA GLN A 109 -6.84 7.18 8.98
C GLN A 109 -7.77 7.11 7.77
N ASN A 110 -7.19 7.04 6.56
CA ASN A 110 -7.94 6.98 5.32
C ASN A 110 -7.95 5.56 4.74
N TRP A 111 -9.15 5.01 4.53
CA TRP A 111 -9.32 3.65 3.99
C TRP A 111 -8.72 3.48 2.59
N SER A 112 -8.76 4.53 1.75
CA SER A 112 -8.06 4.58 0.47
C SER A 112 -6.55 4.32 0.66
N ALA A 113 -5.89 5.05 1.56
CA ALA A 113 -4.46 4.86 1.82
C ALA A 113 -4.14 3.42 2.27
N LYS A 114 -5.01 2.80 3.08
CA LYS A 114 -4.81 1.39 3.49
C LYS A 114 -5.02 0.44 2.32
N THR A 115 -6.11 0.58 1.59
CA THR A 115 -6.47 -0.33 0.50
C THR A 115 -5.48 -0.26 -0.66
N GLN A 116 -5.03 0.92 -1.07
CA GLN A 116 -4.26 1.12 -2.31
C GLN A 116 -2.88 1.77 -2.11
N LEU A 117 -2.40 1.89 -0.87
CA LEU A 117 -1.09 2.46 -0.50
C LEU A 117 -0.91 3.96 -0.79
N VAL A 118 -1.87 4.61 -1.44
CA VAL A 118 -1.89 6.04 -1.74
C VAL A 118 -3.29 6.58 -1.47
N ASP A 119 -3.38 7.68 -0.74
CA ASP A 119 -4.66 8.32 -0.43
C ASP A 119 -5.29 8.97 -1.68
N ASN A 120 -6.59 8.79 -1.86
CA ASN A 120 -7.37 9.50 -2.87
C ASN A 120 -7.23 11.02 -2.75
N HIS A 121 -7.16 11.57 -1.53
CA HIS A 121 -6.96 13.01 -1.35
C HIS A 121 -5.62 13.49 -1.90
N LEU A 122 -4.58 12.63 -1.91
CA LEU A 122 -3.32 12.95 -2.58
C LEU A 122 -3.51 12.91 -4.10
N ILE A 123 -4.10 11.82 -4.63
CA ILE A 123 -4.34 11.64 -6.07
C ILE A 123 -5.16 12.82 -6.65
N GLU A 124 -6.18 13.29 -5.93
CA GLU A 124 -7.02 14.43 -6.32
C GLU A 124 -6.24 15.74 -6.45
N LYS A 125 -5.14 15.90 -5.69
CA LYS A 125 -4.24 17.06 -5.82
C LYS A 125 -3.24 16.90 -6.96
N MET A 126 -3.02 15.68 -7.45
CA MET A 126 -2.03 15.43 -8.51
C MET A 126 -2.60 15.79 -9.89
N THR A 127 -1.71 16.21 -10.79
CA THR A 127 -2.05 16.45 -12.19
C THR A 127 -1.93 15.15 -12.98
N LEU A 128 -2.99 14.74 -13.69
CA LEU A 128 -2.93 13.63 -14.65
C LEU A 128 -2.08 14.05 -15.86
N VAL A 129 -0.97 13.34 -16.09
CA VAL A 129 -0.03 13.64 -17.20
C VAL A 129 -0.24 12.73 -18.41
N SER A 130 -0.66 11.48 -18.20
CA SER A 130 -0.99 10.56 -19.30
C SER A 130 -1.88 9.40 -18.85
N THR A 131 -2.56 8.79 -19.82
CA THR A 131 -3.25 7.51 -19.66
C THR A 131 -2.73 6.55 -20.72
N GLN A 132 -2.42 5.32 -20.32
CA GLN A 132 -1.87 4.28 -21.18
C GLN A 132 -2.64 2.99 -20.96
N GLY A 133 -2.69 2.11 -21.96
CA GLY A 133 -3.48 0.88 -21.89
C GLY A 133 -4.98 1.12 -22.00
N LYS A 134 -5.77 0.05 -21.83
CA LYS A 134 -7.23 0.04 -21.82
C LYS A 134 -7.72 -1.09 -20.93
N GLY A 135 -8.93 -0.99 -20.41
CA GLY A 135 -9.47 -2.02 -19.51
C GLY A 135 -8.53 -2.23 -18.32
N CYS A 136 -8.30 -3.47 -17.92
CA CYS A 136 -7.57 -3.79 -16.69
C CYS A 136 -6.11 -3.33 -16.68
N ASP A 137 -5.53 -3.13 -17.86
CA ASP A 137 -4.17 -2.62 -18.05
C ASP A 137 -4.12 -1.09 -18.17
N GLU A 138 -5.25 -0.40 -17.98
CA GLU A 138 -5.28 1.07 -17.96
C GLU A 138 -4.47 1.58 -16.77
N VAL A 139 -3.40 2.31 -17.09
CA VAL A 139 -2.54 3.00 -16.15
C VAL A 139 -2.69 4.50 -16.35
N LYS A 140 -3.05 5.19 -15.26
CA LYS A 140 -3.02 6.65 -15.20
C LYS A 140 -1.75 7.11 -14.49
N ASN A 141 -1.04 8.03 -15.13
CA ASN A 141 0.18 8.62 -14.60
C ASN A 141 -0.11 10.02 -14.09
N TYR A 142 0.29 10.30 -12.85
CA TYR A 142 0.07 11.54 -12.15
C TYR A 142 1.37 12.13 -11.61
N THR A 143 1.43 13.45 -11.49
CA THR A 143 2.56 14.17 -10.90
C THR A 143 2.08 15.29 -9.97
N LEU A 144 2.82 15.55 -8.90
CA LEU A 144 2.64 16.70 -8.01
C LEU A 144 4.01 17.18 -7.52
N SER A 145 4.21 18.50 -7.50
CA SER A 145 5.37 19.12 -6.85
C SER A 145 4.85 20.11 -5.80
N GLU A 146 5.11 19.84 -4.53
CA GLU A 146 4.60 20.66 -3.42
C GLU A 146 5.60 20.69 -2.26
N ASN A 147 5.85 21.87 -1.68
CA ASN A 147 6.69 22.05 -0.49
C ASN A 147 8.11 21.47 -0.60
N GLY A 148 8.67 21.46 -1.82
CA GLY A 148 10.00 20.89 -2.10
C GLY A 148 10.03 19.37 -2.19
N ASN A 149 8.86 18.73 -2.24
CA ASN A 149 8.68 17.32 -2.55
C ASN A 149 8.12 17.15 -3.97
N ASP A 150 8.59 16.15 -4.68
CA ASP A 150 8.03 15.71 -5.96
C ASP A 150 7.41 14.31 -5.76
N PHE A 151 6.21 14.12 -6.31
CA PHE A 151 5.43 12.89 -6.26
C PHE A 151 5.13 12.44 -7.69
N ASN A 152 5.42 11.19 -8.03
CA ASN A 152 5.02 10.60 -9.31
C ASN A 152 4.30 9.28 -9.04
N LEU A 153 3.13 9.10 -9.63
CA LEU A 153 2.28 7.94 -9.43
C LEU A 153 1.87 7.36 -10.77
N ALA A 154 2.14 6.08 -10.99
CA ALA A 154 1.51 5.28 -12.02
C ALA A 154 0.51 4.34 -11.34
N PHE A 155 -0.77 4.41 -11.72
CA PHE A 155 -1.87 3.76 -11.01
C PHE A 155 -2.74 2.94 -11.95
N PHE A 156 -2.92 1.64 -11.65
CA PHE A 156 -3.88 0.79 -12.33
C PHE A 156 -5.29 1.14 -11.85
N THR A 157 -6.13 1.63 -12.75
CA THR A 157 -7.43 2.23 -12.39
C THR A 157 -8.45 1.18 -11.95
N HIS A 158 -8.48 0.03 -12.61
CA HIS A 158 -9.47 -1.02 -12.35
C HIS A 158 -9.16 -1.83 -11.09
N SER A 159 -7.91 -2.28 -10.92
CA SER A 159 -7.47 -3.01 -9.73
C SER A 159 -7.22 -2.11 -8.52
N LYS A 160 -7.20 -0.79 -8.72
CA LYS A 160 -6.82 0.23 -7.73
C LYS A 160 -5.45 -0.08 -7.12
N LEU A 161 -4.47 -0.45 -7.93
CA LEU A 161 -3.13 -0.77 -7.47
C LEU A 161 -2.16 0.29 -7.93
N VAL A 162 -1.26 0.69 -7.03
CA VAL A 162 -0.05 1.41 -7.43
C VAL A 162 0.78 0.49 -8.32
N LYS A 163 1.11 0.93 -9.53
CA LYS A 163 2.13 0.31 -10.36
C LYS A 163 3.51 0.77 -9.89
N THR A 164 3.69 2.08 -9.80
CA THR A 164 4.86 2.71 -9.19
C THR A 164 4.45 3.98 -8.48
N PHE A 165 5.05 4.27 -7.33
CA PHE A 165 4.90 5.55 -6.64
C PHE A 165 6.27 6.00 -6.13
N SER A 166 6.69 7.21 -6.54
CA SER A 166 7.94 7.80 -6.07
C SER A 166 7.69 9.09 -5.31
N THR A 167 8.37 9.25 -4.18
CA THR A 167 8.45 10.52 -3.46
C THR A 167 9.90 10.95 -3.40
N SER A 168 10.18 12.20 -3.75
CA SER A 168 11.53 12.77 -3.73
C SER A 168 11.52 14.08 -2.95
N ASN A 169 12.40 14.22 -1.96
CA ASN A 169 12.54 15.44 -1.19
C ASN A 169 13.83 16.17 -1.58
N LYS A 170 13.70 17.41 -2.06
CA LYS A 170 14.84 18.21 -2.55
C LYS A 170 15.78 18.65 -1.43
N LYS A 171 15.29 18.85 -0.21
CA LYS A 171 16.08 19.30 0.94
C LYS A 171 16.96 18.17 1.49
N SER A 172 16.35 17.02 1.76
CA SER A 172 17.06 15.84 2.27
C SER A 172 17.78 15.06 1.16
N GLN A 173 17.46 15.31 -0.11
CA GLN A 173 17.96 14.56 -1.26
C GLN A 173 17.68 13.06 -1.09
N THR A 174 16.50 12.74 -0.60
CA THR A 174 16.01 11.38 -0.44
C THR A 174 14.97 11.08 -1.51
N THR A 175 14.95 9.84 -1.98
CA THR A 175 13.89 9.33 -2.84
C THR A 175 13.47 7.95 -2.36
N THR A 176 12.16 7.76 -2.27
CA THR A 176 11.52 6.47 -2.01
C THR A 176 10.79 6.04 -3.26
N LEU A 177 10.95 4.78 -3.67
CA LEU A 177 10.24 4.17 -4.78
C LEU A 177 9.51 2.92 -4.30
N LEU A 178 8.19 2.92 -4.44
CA LEU A 178 7.34 1.75 -4.35
C LEU A 178 7.11 1.22 -5.78
N SER A 179 7.39 -0.06 -6.03
CA SER A 179 7.18 -0.71 -7.32
C SER A 179 6.44 -2.02 -7.15
N LEU A 180 5.39 -2.23 -7.94
CA LEU A 180 4.63 -3.48 -7.98
C LEU A 180 5.45 -4.57 -8.68
N ASN A 181 5.57 -5.72 -8.03
CA ASN A 181 6.27 -6.89 -8.57
C ASN A 181 5.29 -7.91 -9.15
N ASN A 182 4.24 -8.25 -8.40
CA ASN A 182 3.28 -9.29 -8.78
C ASN A 182 1.90 -9.07 -8.13
N VAL A 183 0.85 -9.59 -8.76
CA VAL A 183 -0.53 -9.63 -8.26
C VAL A 183 -1.07 -11.05 -8.33
N SER A 184 -1.76 -11.50 -7.29
CA SER A 184 -2.51 -12.74 -7.26
C SER A 184 -3.97 -12.46 -6.89
N THR A 185 -4.89 -13.16 -7.56
CA THR A 185 -6.34 -13.15 -7.31
C THR A 185 -6.84 -14.50 -6.81
N ASP A 186 -5.93 -15.35 -6.30
CA ASP A 186 -6.29 -16.65 -5.71
C ASP A 186 -7.02 -16.43 -4.38
N GLU A 187 -8.35 -16.45 -4.42
CA GLU A 187 -9.21 -16.22 -3.26
C GLU A 187 -9.01 -17.26 -2.15
N SER A 188 -8.62 -18.50 -2.50
CA SER A 188 -8.35 -19.55 -1.51
C SER A 188 -7.08 -19.26 -0.74
N LEU A 189 -6.01 -18.86 -1.44
CA LEU A 189 -4.75 -18.46 -0.82
C LEU A 189 -4.95 -17.23 0.07
N ILE A 190 -5.70 -16.24 -0.40
CA ILE A 190 -5.97 -15.01 0.35
C ILE A 190 -6.77 -15.34 1.61
N SER A 191 -7.87 -16.07 1.47
CA SER A 191 -8.74 -16.44 2.61
C SER A 191 -7.98 -17.27 3.65
N ALA A 192 -7.13 -18.21 3.20
CA ALA A 192 -6.30 -19.01 4.10
C ALA A 192 -5.28 -18.17 4.89
N GLN A 193 -4.71 -17.13 4.28
CA GLN A 193 -3.77 -16.23 4.96
C GLN A 193 -4.47 -15.41 6.04
N PHE A 194 -5.64 -14.83 5.76
CA PHE A 194 -6.40 -14.10 6.78
C PHE A 194 -6.82 -15.01 7.94
N ALA A 195 -7.29 -16.22 7.65
CA ALA A 195 -7.60 -17.22 8.67
C ALA A 195 -6.36 -17.70 9.47
N GLN A 196 -5.15 -17.53 8.93
CA GLN A 196 -3.92 -17.78 9.70
C GLN A 196 -3.69 -16.70 10.75
N TRP A 197 -3.84 -15.42 10.39
CA TRP A 197 -3.68 -14.32 11.34
C TRP A 197 -4.78 -14.29 12.40
N ASP A 198 -6.02 -14.64 12.04
CA ASP A 198 -7.14 -14.72 12.99
C ASP A 198 -6.93 -15.78 14.09
N ARG A 199 -5.98 -16.72 13.90
CA ARG A 199 -5.60 -17.73 14.91
C ARG A 199 -4.53 -17.25 15.88
N PHE A 200 -3.93 -16.08 15.67
CA PHE A 200 -2.92 -15.56 16.58
C PHE A 200 -3.57 -15.12 17.89
N GLN A 201 -2.90 -15.38 19.01
CA GLN A 201 -3.38 -14.88 20.29
C GLN A 201 -3.21 -13.36 20.32
N THR A 202 -4.32 -12.65 20.47
CA THR A 202 -4.33 -11.19 20.55
C THR A 202 -4.44 -10.68 21.98
N THR A 203 -4.02 -9.44 22.19
CA THR A 203 -4.17 -8.70 23.44
C THR A 203 -4.70 -7.31 23.10
N ASP A 204 -5.73 -6.84 23.80
CA ASP A 204 -6.20 -5.46 23.66
C ASP A 204 -5.08 -4.50 24.07
N TYR A 205 -4.88 -3.43 23.30
CA TYR A 205 -3.87 -2.42 23.56
C TYR A 205 -4.00 -1.83 24.97
N ALA A 206 -5.22 -1.62 25.46
CA ALA A 206 -5.48 -1.09 26.80
C ALA A 206 -5.01 -2.05 27.91
N ASP A 207 -5.03 -3.36 27.66
CA ASP A 207 -4.70 -4.40 28.65
C ASP A 207 -3.21 -4.71 28.73
N ILE A 208 -2.36 -4.10 27.88
CA ILE A 208 -0.93 -4.40 27.86
C ILE A 208 -0.24 -4.06 29.19
N GLY A 209 -0.61 -2.94 29.82
CA GLY A 209 -0.01 -2.48 31.08
C GLY A 209 -0.33 -3.37 32.28
N ASP A 210 -1.45 -4.07 32.27
CA ASP A 210 -1.81 -5.01 33.33
C ASP A 210 -1.15 -6.38 33.14
N ASN A 211 -0.53 -6.62 31.97
CA ASN A 211 0.08 -7.88 31.56
C ASN A 211 1.61 -7.78 31.36
N GLU A 212 2.28 -6.90 32.10
CA GLU A 212 3.75 -6.71 32.06
C GLU A 212 4.56 -7.97 32.40
N GLY A 213 3.93 -8.97 33.02
CA GLY A 213 4.53 -10.29 33.26
C GLY A 213 4.71 -11.15 32.00
N ASP A 214 4.05 -10.81 30.88
CA ASP A 214 4.25 -11.48 29.59
C ASP A 214 5.56 -10.96 28.93
N PRO A 215 6.57 -11.82 28.68
CA PRO A 215 7.84 -11.40 28.09
C PRO A 215 7.72 -10.77 26.70
N PHE A 216 6.70 -11.15 25.92
CA PHE A 216 6.43 -10.54 24.61
C PHE A 216 5.93 -9.11 24.80
N LEU A 217 4.96 -8.88 25.69
CA LEU A 217 4.40 -7.55 25.96
C LEU A 217 5.46 -6.64 26.59
N ALA A 218 6.24 -7.14 27.56
CA ALA A 218 7.36 -6.42 28.14
C ALA A 218 8.39 -5.98 27.08
N LYS A 219 8.70 -6.84 26.11
CA LYS A 219 9.59 -6.47 25.00
C LYS A 219 8.97 -5.40 24.10
N MET A 220 7.66 -5.40 23.91
CA MET A 220 6.96 -4.42 23.08
C MET A 220 6.87 -3.03 23.71
N ILE A 221 6.66 -2.99 25.03
CA ILE A 221 6.74 -1.77 25.83
C ILE A 221 8.16 -1.17 25.73
N ASN A 222 9.20 -1.99 25.88
CA ASN A 222 10.60 -1.54 25.82
C ASN A 222 11.06 -1.08 24.43
N LEU A 223 10.43 -1.59 23.36
CA LEU A 223 10.67 -1.14 21.98
C LEU A 223 9.90 0.14 21.64
N GLY A 224 9.24 0.76 22.61
CA GLY A 224 8.64 2.09 22.50
C GLY A 224 7.41 2.14 21.60
N PHE A 225 6.65 1.03 21.51
CA PHE A 225 5.48 0.85 20.64
C PHE A 225 5.65 1.58 19.30
N ILE A 226 6.22 0.91 18.31
CA ILE A 226 6.44 1.48 16.99
C ILE A 226 5.16 2.22 16.52
N GLU A 227 5.19 3.56 16.60
CA GLU A 227 4.08 4.44 16.26
C GLU A 227 4.11 4.65 14.75
N HIS A 228 3.19 3.98 14.05
CA HIS A 228 3.11 3.98 12.60
C HIS A 228 2.41 5.27 12.11
N SER A 229 3.19 6.23 11.64
CA SER A 229 2.70 7.48 11.02
C SER A 229 2.18 7.25 9.58
N ALA A 230 1.27 8.11 9.12
CA ALA A 230 0.33 7.95 8.00
C ALA A 230 0.87 7.57 6.60
N THR A 231 2.17 7.31 6.40
CA THR A 231 2.76 6.99 5.09
C THR A 231 3.01 5.49 4.87
N GLY A 232 2.91 4.65 5.90
CA GLY A 232 2.91 3.18 5.73
C GLY A 232 4.22 2.55 5.23
N PHE A 233 5.28 3.32 5.03
CA PHE A 233 6.59 2.81 4.63
C PHE A 233 7.48 2.75 5.87
N TYR A 234 7.96 1.56 6.24
CA TYR A 234 8.83 1.36 7.42
C TYR A 234 10.08 0.55 7.08
N ASN A 235 11.20 0.88 7.73
CA ASN A 235 12.42 0.10 7.61
C ASN A 235 12.34 -1.21 8.44
N GLN A 236 13.36 -2.07 8.36
CA GLN A 236 13.40 -3.35 9.08
C GLN A 236 13.41 -3.19 10.62
N GLN A 237 13.58 -1.97 11.11
CA GLN A 237 13.58 -1.59 12.51
C GLN A 237 12.23 -0.99 12.95
N GLY A 238 11.25 -0.93 12.05
CA GLY A 238 9.92 -0.35 12.31
C GLY A 238 9.87 1.17 12.24
N GLU A 239 10.97 1.84 11.90
CA GLU A 239 10.99 3.30 11.82
C GLU A 239 10.27 3.76 10.55
N ALA A 240 9.48 4.83 10.65
CA ALA A 240 8.85 5.45 9.49
C ALA A 240 9.92 5.87 8.48
N ILE A 241 9.82 5.37 7.26
CA ILE A 241 10.56 5.84 6.09
C ILE A 241 9.93 7.17 5.69
N GLN A 242 10.29 8.21 6.45
CA GLN A 242 10.07 9.64 6.24
C GLN A 242 8.91 10.06 5.32
N GLY A 243 7.80 10.46 5.95
CA GLY A 243 6.97 11.57 5.52
C GLY A 243 6.75 12.47 6.73
N GLY A 244 7.69 13.39 6.97
CA GLY A 244 7.62 14.31 8.10
C GLY A 244 6.44 15.26 7.96
N HIS A 245 5.34 14.96 8.64
CA HIS A 245 4.43 15.95 9.18
C HIS A 245 4.24 15.65 10.67
N HIS A 246 5.10 16.26 11.48
CA HIS A 246 4.71 16.59 12.85
C HIS A 246 3.67 17.69 12.73
N HIS A 247 2.47 17.41 13.24
CA HIS A 247 1.60 18.43 13.79
C HIS A 247 1.57 18.22 15.30
#